data_AF-K0IMJ6-F1
#
_entry.id   AF-K0IMJ6-F1
#
_cell.length_a   1.000
_cell.length_b   1.000
_cell.length_c   1.000
_cell.angle_alpha   90.00
_cell.angle_beta   90.00
_cell.angle_gamma   90.00
#
_symmetry.space_group_name_H-M   'P 1'
#
loop_
_entity.id
_entity.type
_entity.pdbx_description
1 polymer ?
#
loop_
_entity_poly.entity_id
_entity_poly.type
_entity_poly.pdbx_seq_one_letter_code
_entity_poly.pdbx_strand_id
1 'polypeptide(L)'
;MDRLSELVERAKAIVAIDPPDRASMWRAYVALEYAVMDLKLRYNLEGEVPSPPKSAKKAIDIAEARSMLGRIDLSSSDRKKLLRDLRSCRDVVKALVASYSRRSITS
;
A
#
# COMPACT_ATOMS: atom_id res chain seq x y z
N MET A 1 -1.06 12.83 -15.95
CA MET A 1 -0.95 11.93 -14.79
C MET A 1 -2.04 12.32 -13.82
N ASP A 2 -2.93 11.40 -13.45
CA ASP A 2 -3.90 11.68 -12.41
C ASP A 2 -3.26 11.47 -11.02
N ARG A 3 -3.80 12.14 -9.99
CA ARG A 3 -3.23 12.09 -8.63
C ARG A 3 -3.16 10.68 -8.05
N LEU A 4 -4.03 9.77 -8.51
CA LEU A 4 -4.03 8.38 -8.05
C LEU A 4 -2.78 7.65 -8.57
N SER A 5 -2.48 7.80 -9.86
CA SER A 5 -1.28 7.20 -10.47
C SER A 5 -0.01 7.76 -9.83
N GLU A 6 0.06 9.07 -9.59
CA GLU A 6 1.24 9.67 -8.94
C GLU A 6 1.53 9.06 -7.56
N LEU A 7 0.48 8.88 -6.74
CA LEU A 7 0.61 8.31 -5.40
C LEU A 7 1.07 6.84 -5.44
N VAL A 8 0.52 6.05 -6.37
CA VAL A 8 0.87 4.64 -6.52
C VAL A 8 2.28 4.47 -7.08
N GLU A 9 2.68 5.27 -8.08
CA GLU A 9 4.04 5.25 -8.62
C GLU A 9 5.07 5.70 -7.58
N ARG A 10 4.74 6.69 -6.74
CA ARG A 10 5.59 7.08 -5.61
C ARG A 10 5.80 5.93 -4.62
N ALA A 11 4.74 5.19 -4.29
CA ALA A 11 4.85 4.02 -3.42
C ALA A 11 5.71 2.91 -4.05
N LYS A 12 5.51 2.63 -5.35
CA LYS A 12 6.35 1.67 -6.12
C LYS A 12 7.82 2.06 -6.09
N ALA A 13 8.14 3.32 -6.38
CA ALA A 13 9.51 3.82 -6.41
C ALA A 13 10.21 3.65 -5.06
N ILE A 14 9.51 3.91 -3.96
CA ILE A 14 10.08 3.75 -2.60
C ILE A 14 10.32 2.27 -2.28
N VAL A 15 9.33 1.41 -2.52
CA VAL A 15 9.42 -0.01 -2.17
C VAL A 15 10.45 -0.74 -3.05
N ALA A 16 10.78 -0.19 -4.22
CA ALA A 16 11.85 -0.67 -5.08
C ALA A 16 13.28 -0.37 -4.56
N ILE A 17 13.45 0.61 -3.66
CA ILE A 17 14.76 0.88 -3.01
C ILE A 17 15.17 -0.36 -2.21
N ASP A 18 16.47 -0.68 -2.16
CA ASP A 18 17.00 -1.85 -1.45
C ASP A 18 18.29 -1.54 -0.66
N PRO A 19 18.27 -1.59 0.69
CA PRO A 19 17.10 -1.65 1.56
C PRO A 19 16.47 -0.26 1.75
N PRO A 20 15.14 -0.12 1.75
CA PRO A 20 14.50 1.16 2.07
C PRO A 20 14.60 1.44 3.57
N ASP A 21 14.88 2.69 3.95
CA ASP A 21 14.82 3.09 5.35
C ASP A 21 13.37 3.19 5.87
N ARG A 22 13.21 3.26 7.20
CA ARG A 22 11.90 3.33 7.85
C ARG A 22 11.08 4.55 7.44
N ALA A 23 11.72 5.72 7.30
CA ALA A 23 11.02 6.95 6.94
C ALA A 23 10.53 6.89 5.49
N SER A 24 11.32 6.30 4.60
CA SER A 24 10.93 5.99 3.23
C SER A 24 9.73 5.04 3.22
N MET A 25 9.77 3.92 3.94
CA MET A 25 8.62 3.02 4.05
C MET A 25 7.36 3.69 4.61
N TRP A 26 7.50 4.60 5.59
CA TRP A 26 6.38 5.41 6.09
C TRP A 26 5.77 6.29 5.00
N ARG A 27 6.60 6.92 4.15
CA ARG A 27 6.12 7.71 3.01
C ARG A 27 5.37 6.84 1.99
N ALA A 28 5.82 5.61 1.74
CA ALA A 28 5.09 4.67 0.88
C ALA A 28 3.71 4.31 1.46
N TYR A 29 3.65 4.04 2.77
CA TYR A 29 2.38 3.79 3.46
C TYR A 29 1.42 4.99 3.33
N VAL A 30 1.90 6.20 3.60
CA VAL A 30 1.09 7.42 3.51
C VAL A 30 0.61 7.66 2.08
N ALA A 31 1.45 7.43 1.06
CA ALA A 31 1.05 7.55 -0.34
C ALA A 31 -0.10 6.59 -0.68
N LEU A 32 -0.06 5.35 -0.19
CA LEU A 32 -1.13 4.38 -0.37
C LEU A 32 -2.42 4.74 0.39
N GLU A 33 -2.34 5.29 1.60
CA GLU A 33 -3.52 5.80 2.32
C GLU A 33 -4.20 6.93 1.54
N TYR A 34 -3.43 7.87 1.00
CA TYR A 34 -3.98 8.93 0.15
C TYR A 34 -4.56 8.39 -1.15
N ALA A 35 -3.95 7.37 -1.77
CA ALA A 35 -4.48 6.72 -2.96
C ALA A 35 -5.83 6.05 -2.68
N VAL A 36 -5.95 5.36 -1.54
CA VAL A 36 -7.21 4.76 -1.07
C VAL A 36 -8.28 5.83 -0.84
N MET A 37 -7.93 6.93 -0.19
CA MET A 37 -8.87 8.03 0.10
C MET A 37 -9.34 8.72 -1.19
N ASP A 38 -8.41 9.03 -2.08
CA ASP A 38 -8.70 9.64 -3.39
C ASP A 38 -9.62 8.75 -4.24
N LEU A 39 -9.36 7.44 -4.29
CA LEU A 39 -10.23 6.50 -5.01
C LEU A 39 -11.64 6.42 -4.40
N LYS A 40 -11.75 6.42 -3.07
CA LYS A 40 -13.06 6.43 -2.40
C LYS A 40 -13.86 7.66 -2.74
N LEU A 41 -13.26 8.85 -2.66
CA LEU A 41 -13.92 10.11 -2.91
C LEU A 41 -14.35 10.25 -4.37
N ARG A 42 -13.48 9.88 -5.31
CA ARG A 42 -13.78 9.98 -6.75
C ARG A 42 -14.93 9.08 -7.21
N TYR A 43 -15.10 7.92 -6.59
CA TYR A 43 -16.07 6.91 -7.02
C TYR A 43 -17.15 6.62 -5.96
N ASN A 44 -17.29 7.48 -4.95
CA ASN A 44 -18.26 7.36 -3.86
C ASN A 44 -18.27 5.98 -3.18
N LEU A 45 -17.09 5.38 -2.95
CA LEU A 45 -16.94 4.04 -2.38
C LEU A 45 -16.83 4.05 -0.84
N GLU A 46 -17.32 5.12 -0.20
CA GLU A 46 -17.38 5.20 1.25
C GLU A 46 -18.44 4.22 1.77
N GLY A 47 -18.07 3.37 2.74
CA GLY A 47 -18.98 2.36 3.31
C GLY A 47 -19.25 1.13 2.44
N GLU A 48 -19.07 1.17 1.12
CA GLU A 48 -19.50 0.08 0.22
C GLU A 48 -18.60 -1.17 0.21
N VAL A 49 -17.31 -1.00 0.50
CA VAL A 49 -16.34 -2.10 0.44
C VAL A 49 -15.86 -2.39 1.86
N PRO A 50 -16.16 -3.57 2.44
CA PRO A 50 -15.63 -3.94 3.74
C PRO A 50 -14.10 -3.97 3.70
N SER A 51 -13.47 -3.67 4.83
CA SER A 51 -12.01 -3.83 4.94
C SER A 51 -11.62 -5.27 4.62
N PRO A 52 -10.54 -5.50 3.85
CA PRO A 52 -10.07 -6.86 3.62
C PRO A 52 -9.85 -7.56 4.98
N PRO A 53 -10.13 -8.88 5.06
CA PRO A 53 -9.87 -9.62 6.29
C PRO A 53 -8.40 -9.42 6.66
N LYS A 54 -8.13 -9.23 7.96
CA LYS A 54 -6.76 -9.09 8.45
C LYS A 54 -5.95 -10.27 7.94
N SER A 55 -4.93 -10.00 7.14
CA SER A 55 -4.02 -11.03 6.66
C SER A 55 -3.47 -11.79 7.88
N ALA A 56 -3.60 -13.12 7.87
CA ALA A 56 -2.99 -13.98 8.88
C ALA A 56 -1.49 -13.64 9.01
N LYS A 57 -0.90 -13.85 10.19
CA LYS A 57 0.52 -13.57 10.52
C LYS A 57 1.51 -14.38 9.64
N LYS A 58 1.50 -14.18 8.33
CA LYS A 58 2.59 -14.61 7.45
C LYS A 58 3.78 -13.69 7.67
N ALA A 59 4.97 -14.22 7.46
CA ALA A 59 6.18 -13.42 7.42
C ALA A 59 6.00 -12.34 6.34
N ILE A 60 5.97 -11.08 6.75
CA ILE A 60 5.70 -9.95 5.88
C ILE A 60 7.02 -9.55 5.23
N ASP A 61 7.10 -9.75 3.92
CA ASP A 61 8.30 -9.53 3.13
C ASP A 61 8.15 -8.31 2.22
N ILE A 62 9.23 -7.55 2.04
CA ILE A 62 9.31 -6.47 1.07
C ILE A 62 9.10 -6.99 -0.36
N ALA A 63 9.51 -8.23 -0.67
CA ALA A 63 9.26 -8.86 -1.96
C ALA A 63 7.76 -9.04 -2.24
N GLU A 64 6.97 -9.35 -1.21
CA GLU A 64 5.51 -9.43 -1.31
C GLU A 64 4.91 -8.05 -1.62
N ALA A 65 5.35 -7.01 -0.90
CA ALA A 65 4.91 -5.63 -1.16
C ALA A 65 5.24 -5.17 -2.59
N ARG A 66 6.46 -5.46 -3.09
CA ARG A 66 6.87 -5.19 -4.47
C ARG A 66 5.95 -5.89 -5.47
N SER A 67 5.71 -7.19 -5.26
CA SER A 67 4.86 -8.02 -6.12
C SER A 67 3.41 -7.52 -6.17
N MET A 68 2.81 -7.18 -5.02
CA MET A 68 1.45 -6.67 -4.97
C MET A 68 1.32 -5.29 -5.63
N LEU A 69 2.24 -4.37 -5.35
CA LEU A 69 2.26 -3.05 -5.98
C LEU A 69 2.43 -3.13 -7.50
N GLY A 70 3.26 -4.06 -7.99
CA GLY A 70 3.45 -4.29 -9.42
C GLY A 70 2.23 -4.83 -10.15
N ARG A 71 1.28 -5.45 -9.42
CA ARG A 71 0.03 -6.01 -9.98
C ARG A 71 -1.16 -5.05 -9.92
N ILE A 72 -1.02 -3.87 -9.31
CA ILE A 72 -2.09 -2.88 -9.27
C ILE A 72 -2.37 -2.38 -10.69
N ASP A 73 -3.57 -2.66 -11.17
CA ASP A 73 -4.11 -2.15 -12.43
C ASP A 73 -4.97 -0.92 -12.19
N LEU A 74 -4.39 0.26 -12.40
CA LEU A 74 -5.10 1.55 -12.26
C LEU A 74 -6.15 1.79 -13.35
N SER A 75 -6.04 1.07 -14.48
CA SER A 75 -6.99 1.16 -15.58
C SER A 75 -8.25 0.32 -15.34
N SER A 76 -8.25 -0.53 -14.31
CA SER A 76 -9.35 -1.45 -14.00
C SER A 76 -10.69 -0.73 -13.89
N SER A 77 -11.68 -1.20 -14.65
CA SER A 77 -13.07 -0.73 -14.56
C SER A 77 -13.74 -1.13 -13.25
N ASP A 78 -13.27 -2.19 -12.59
CA ASP A 78 -13.75 -2.63 -11.28
C ASP A 78 -13.08 -1.83 -10.15
N ARG A 79 -13.68 -0.67 -9.84
CA ARG A 79 -13.18 0.24 -8.80
C ARG A 79 -13.22 -0.38 -7.39
N LYS A 80 -14.15 -1.30 -7.12
CA LYS A 80 -14.23 -2.01 -5.83
C LYS A 80 -13.08 -2.98 -5.66
N LYS A 81 -12.73 -3.72 -6.71
CA LYS A 81 -11.53 -4.56 -6.74
C LYS A 81 -10.26 -3.73 -6.59
N LEU A 82 -10.11 -2.65 -7.37
CA LEU A 82 -8.95 -1.75 -7.24
C LEU A 82 -8.79 -1.21 -5.82
N LEU A 83 -9.90 -0.83 -5.17
CA LEU A 83 -9.90 -0.40 -3.77
C LEU A 83 -9.45 -1.50 -2.81
N ARG A 84 -9.88 -2.76 -3.01
CA ARG A 84 -9.42 -3.90 -2.20
C ARG A 84 -7.93 -4.17 -2.40
N ASP A 85 -7.44 -4.10 -3.62
CA ASP A 85 -6.03 -4.33 -3.95
C ASP A 85 -5.13 -3.27 -3.31
N LEU A 86 -5.51 -1.99 -3.41
CA LEU A 86 -4.81 -0.88 -2.77
C LEU A 86 -4.79 -1.00 -1.24
N ARG A 87 -5.93 -1.34 -0.62
CA ARG A 87 -6.00 -1.55 0.84
C ARG A 87 -5.12 -2.71 1.29
N SER A 88 -5.10 -3.79 0.51
CA SER A 88 -4.27 -4.96 0.83
C SER A 88 -2.79 -4.63 0.74
N CYS A 89 -2.36 -3.92 -0.32
CA CYS A 89 -0.97 -3.41 -0.42
C CYS A 89 -0.61 -2.51 0.75
N ARG A 90 -1.50 -1.56 1.07
CA ARG A 90 -1.30 -0.63 2.19
C ARG A 90 -1.11 -1.36 3.51
N ASP A 91 -1.92 -2.39 3.78
CA ASP A 91 -1.84 -3.13 5.04
C ASP A 91 -0.51 -3.90 5.17
N VAL A 92 -0.01 -4.47 4.07
CA VAL A 92 1.32 -5.09 3.99
C VAL A 92 2.41 -4.04 4.25
N VAL A 93 2.37 -2.90 3.56
CA VAL A 93 3.37 -1.82 3.74
C VAL A 93 3.33 -1.24 5.15
N LYS A 94 2.15 -1.06 5.74
CA LYS A 94 1.98 -0.63 7.14
C LYS A 94 2.65 -1.59 8.11
N ALA A 95 2.47 -2.89 7.88
CA ALA A 95 3.06 -3.90 8.72
C ALA A 95 4.58 -4.02 8.55
N LEU A 96 5.10 -3.77 7.33
CA LEU A 96 6.54 -3.57 7.11
C LEU A 96 7.05 -2.37 7.92
N VAL A 97 6.42 -1.19 7.86
CA VAL A 97 6.86 -0.04 8.67
C VAL A 97 6.96 -0.39 10.17
N ALA A 98 6.00 -1.17 10.68
CA ALA A 98 6.01 -1.62 12.07
C ALA A 98 7.16 -2.61 12.38
N SER A 99 7.60 -3.42 11.42
CA SER A 99 8.71 -4.36 11.60
C SER A 99 10.07 -3.65 11.65
N TYR A 100 10.26 -2.58 10.87
CA TYR A 100 11.45 -1.72 10.96
C TYR A 100 11.60 -1.07 12.33
N SER A 101 10.47 -0.77 13.01
CA SER A 101 10.49 -0.21 14.37
C SER A 101 10.97 -1.19 15.44
N ARG A 102 10.89 -2.51 15.21
CA ARG A 102 11.38 -3.50 16.18
C ARG A 102 12.87 -3.76 16.01
N ARG A 103 13.38 -3.65 14.78
CA ARG A 103 14.80 -3.88 14.47
C ARG A 103 15.71 -2.81 15.10
N SER A 104 15.21 -1.59 15.31
CA SER A 104 15.96 -0.51 15.99
C SER A 104 16.01 -0.62 17.52
N ILE A 105 15.23 -1.51 18.13
CA ILE A 105 15.21 -1.71 19.59
C ILE A 105 16.23 -2.78 20.01
N THR A 106 16.73 -3.58 19.06
CA THR A 106 17.68 -4.68 19.30
C THR A 106 19.09 -4.40 18.79
N SER A 107 19.43 -3.13 18.48
CA SER A 107 20.76 -2.71 18.03
C SER A 107 21.46 -1.90 19.11
#